data_AF-A0A1Y5DFD2-F1
#
_entry.id   AF-A0A1Y5DFD2-F1
#
_cell.length_a   1.000
_cell.length_b   1.000
_cell.length_c   1.000
_cell.angle_alpha   90.00
_cell.angle_beta   90.00
_cell.angle_gamma   90.00
#
_symmetry.space_group_name_H-M   'P 1'
#
loop_
_entity.id
_entity.type
_entity.pdbx_description
1 polymer ?
#
loop_
_entity_poly.entity_id
_entity_poly.type
_entity_poly.pdbx_seq_one_letter_code
_entity_poly.pdbx_strand_id
1 'polypeptide(L)'
;CISAKDGKPNWDELDKIVQEWQPDAFVVGLPLNMDGSPSDMSKRANKFSNRLHGRYGKPSFTIDERLSTFAAKQQARDLGHKGHYKSDPVDEIAAQIILQTWLEENPLHSDE
;
A
#
# COMPACT_ATOMS: atom_id res chain seq x y z
N CYS A 1 -1.26 -12.16 1.22
CA CYS A 1 -0.35 -11.20 1.91
C CYS A 1 1.06 -11.79 2.11
N ILE A 2 2.15 -11.02 1.86
CA ILE A 2 3.55 -11.44 2.14
C ILE A 2 3.90 -11.09 3.58
N SER A 3 4.53 -12.02 4.31
CA SER A 3 4.91 -11.77 5.70
C SER A 3 6.10 -10.80 5.83
N ALA A 4 6.06 -9.95 6.85
CA ALA A 4 7.17 -9.06 7.22
C ALA A 4 7.58 -9.27 8.68
N LYS A 5 8.89 -9.28 8.93
CA LYS A 5 9.48 -9.35 10.28
C LYS A 5 10.35 -8.11 10.50
N ASP A 6 10.11 -7.39 11.60
CA ASP A 6 10.82 -6.14 11.94
C ASP A 6 10.87 -5.10 10.80
N GLY A 7 9.78 -4.99 10.03
CA GLY A 7 9.68 -4.07 8.89
C GLY A 7 10.53 -4.49 7.67
N LYS A 8 10.94 -5.76 7.60
CA LYS A 8 11.57 -6.36 6.44
C LYS A 8 10.62 -7.43 5.87
N PRO A 9 10.14 -7.28 4.62
CA PRO A 9 9.37 -8.34 3.98
C PRO A 9 10.27 -9.54 3.67
N ASN A 10 9.66 -10.69 3.44
CA ASN A 10 10.36 -11.78 2.77
C ASN A 10 10.68 -11.38 1.32
N TRP A 11 11.92 -11.00 1.05
CA TRP A 11 12.36 -10.55 -0.28
C TRP A 11 12.26 -11.66 -1.33
N ASP A 12 12.50 -12.91 -0.96
CA ASP A 12 12.46 -14.03 -1.91
C ASP A 12 11.04 -14.30 -2.41
N GLU A 13 10.03 -14.09 -1.55
CA GLU A 13 8.62 -14.16 -1.95
C GLU A 13 8.24 -12.99 -2.85
N LEU A 14 8.68 -11.77 -2.49
CA LEU A 14 8.40 -10.58 -3.29
C LEU A 14 9.05 -10.64 -4.66
N ASP A 15 10.28 -11.15 -4.75
CA ASP A 15 10.99 -11.32 -6.02
C ASP A 15 10.23 -12.22 -6.99
N LYS A 16 9.64 -13.32 -6.50
CA LYS A 16 8.83 -14.22 -7.33
C LYS A 16 7.61 -13.50 -7.91
N ILE A 17 6.91 -12.73 -7.08
CA ILE A 17 5.73 -11.97 -7.51
C ILE A 17 6.12 -10.91 -8.54
N VAL A 18 7.20 -10.16 -8.30
CA VAL A 18 7.67 -9.14 -9.25
C VAL A 18 8.12 -9.78 -10.56
N GLN A 19 8.76 -10.96 -10.51
CA GLN A 19 9.15 -11.71 -11.70
C GLN A 19 7.94 -12.22 -12.49
N GLU A 20 6.91 -12.70 -11.80
CA GLU A 20 5.69 -13.21 -12.43
C GLU A 20 4.86 -12.10 -13.07
N TRP A 21 4.62 -11.00 -12.35
CA TRP A 21 3.68 -9.95 -12.76
C TRP A 21 4.33 -8.80 -13.52
N GLN A 22 5.67 -8.67 -13.49
CA GLN A 22 6.44 -7.64 -14.21
C GLN A 22 5.84 -6.22 -14.08
N PRO A 23 5.58 -5.71 -12.86
CA PRO A 23 4.94 -4.41 -12.71
C PRO A 23 5.81 -3.27 -13.24
N ASP A 24 5.16 -2.28 -13.83
CA ASP A 24 5.83 -1.05 -14.28
C ASP A 24 6.16 -0.11 -13.13
N ALA A 25 5.39 -0.14 -12.05
CA ALA A 25 5.61 0.68 -10.86
C ALA A 25 5.08 0.01 -9.59
N PHE A 26 5.52 0.53 -8.44
CA PHE A 26 5.02 0.17 -7.12
C PHE A 26 4.26 1.34 -6.50
N VAL A 27 3.20 1.05 -5.76
CA VAL A 27 2.49 2.03 -4.93
C VAL A 27 2.57 1.58 -3.47
N VAL A 28 3.03 2.46 -2.59
CA VAL A 28 3.18 2.20 -1.16
C VAL A 28 2.38 3.25 -0.40
N GLY A 29 1.43 2.83 0.43
CA GLY A 29 0.71 3.82 1.22
C GLY A 29 1.57 4.42 2.34
N LEU A 30 1.28 5.67 2.67
CA LEU A 30 2.02 6.53 3.55
C LEU A 30 1.13 6.93 4.73
N PRO A 31 1.28 6.27 5.89
CA PRO A 31 0.45 6.55 7.06
C PRO A 31 0.89 7.87 7.72
N LEU A 32 0.19 8.96 7.42
CA LEU A 32 0.38 10.26 8.05
C LEU A 32 -0.51 10.43 9.28
N ASN A 33 -0.10 11.31 10.20
CA ASN A 33 -0.96 11.72 11.32
C ASN A 33 -2.15 12.53 10.81
N MET A 34 -3.22 12.69 11.61
CA MET A 34 -4.43 13.39 11.18
C MET A 34 -4.18 14.83 10.69
N ASP A 35 -3.19 15.51 11.27
CA ASP A 35 -2.75 16.86 10.87
C ASP A 35 -1.86 16.89 9.61
N GLY A 36 -1.59 15.73 9.01
CA GLY A 36 -0.72 15.57 7.84
C GLY A 36 0.77 15.43 8.17
N SER A 37 1.15 15.47 9.45
CA SER A 37 2.56 15.32 9.84
C SER A 37 3.05 13.87 9.67
N PRO A 38 4.36 13.66 9.38
CA PRO A 38 4.92 12.32 9.26
C PRO A 38 4.88 11.53 10.59
N SER A 39 4.37 10.30 10.54
CA SER A 39 4.46 9.34 11.65
C SER A 39 5.78 8.53 11.60
N ASP A 40 6.12 7.79 12.66
CA ASP A 40 7.25 6.84 12.58
C ASP A 40 7.02 5.72 11.56
N MET A 41 5.76 5.35 11.32
CA MET A 41 5.38 4.41 10.27
C MET A 41 5.57 5.01 8.88
N SER A 42 5.31 6.31 8.68
CA SER A 42 5.57 7.00 7.41
C SER A 42 7.05 6.93 7.03
N LYS A 43 7.96 7.05 8.01
CA LYS A 43 9.41 6.90 7.79
C LYS A 43 9.76 5.49 7.33
N ARG A 44 9.09 4.46 7.88
CA ARG A 44 9.30 3.06 7.50
C ARG A 44 8.74 2.77 6.10
N ALA A 45 7.55 3.29 5.78
CA ALA A 45 6.94 3.19 4.46
C ALA A 45 7.82 3.84 3.38
N ASN A 46 8.31 5.06 3.62
CA ASN A 46 9.26 5.73 2.72
C ASN A 46 10.55 4.91 2.51
N LYS A 47 11.12 4.35 3.59
CA LYS A 47 12.29 3.46 3.47
C LYS A 47 11.98 2.21 2.65
N PHE A 48 10.78 1.66 2.78
CA PHE A 48 10.35 0.50 2.01
C PHE A 48 10.18 0.83 0.53
N SER A 49 9.49 1.93 0.20
CA SER A 49 9.36 2.43 -1.18
C SER A 49 10.73 2.65 -1.85
N ASN A 50 11.66 3.30 -1.15
CA ASN A 50 13.03 3.48 -1.66
C ASN A 50 13.77 2.16 -1.89
N ARG A 51 13.53 1.14 -1.06
CA ARG A 51 14.11 -0.21 -1.25
C ARG A 51 13.51 -0.90 -2.46
N LEU A 52 12.21 -0.78 -2.71
CA LEU A 52 11.57 -1.32 -3.91
C LEU A 52 12.20 -0.70 -5.17
N HIS A 53 12.31 0.63 -5.19
CA HIS A 53 12.96 1.35 -6.28
C HIS A 53 14.40 0.89 -6.50
N GLY A 54 15.22 0.88 -5.43
CA GLY A 54 16.61 0.48 -5.51
C GLY A 54 16.84 -1.00 -5.86
N ARG A 55 15.91 -1.90 -5.49
CA ARG A 55 16.02 -3.35 -5.76
C ARG A 55 15.59 -3.70 -7.19
N TYR A 56 14.50 -3.11 -7.67
CA TYR A 56 13.87 -3.53 -8.93
C TYR A 56 14.07 -2.53 -10.08
N GLY A 57 14.59 -1.33 -9.82
CA GLY A 57 14.80 -0.30 -10.84
C GLY A 57 13.51 0.26 -11.43
N LYS A 58 12.36 0.01 -10.80
CA LYS A 58 11.06 0.54 -11.21
C LYS A 58 10.68 1.77 -10.38
N PRO A 59 9.87 2.71 -10.91
CA PRO A 59 9.26 3.76 -10.10
C PRO A 59 8.54 3.19 -8.87
N SER A 60 8.66 3.87 -7.75
CA SER A 60 7.86 3.61 -6.55
C SER A 60 7.25 4.91 -6.09
N PHE A 61 5.92 4.92 -6.00
CA PHE A 61 5.12 6.06 -5.58
C PHE A 61 4.60 5.83 -4.17
N THR A 62 4.39 6.93 -3.46
CA THR A 62 3.77 6.92 -2.14
C THR A 62 2.45 7.70 -2.17
N ILE A 63 1.43 7.20 -1.49
CA ILE A 63 0.12 7.87 -1.40
C ILE A 63 -0.35 7.99 0.04
N ASP A 64 -1.01 9.10 0.37
CA ASP A 64 -1.51 9.37 1.72
C ASP A 64 -2.65 8.40 2.10
N GLU A 65 -2.44 7.61 3.17
CA GLU A 65 -3.42 6.62 3.66
C GLU A 65 -4.50 7.19 4.60
N ARG A 66 -4.53 8.51 4.86
CA ARG A 66 -5.48 9.10 5.81
C ARG A 66 -6.94 8.93 5.38
N LEU A 67 -7.22 9.06 4.09
CA LEU A 67 -8.57 8.90 3.53
C LEU A 67 -8.95 7.43 3.38
N SER A 68 -7.97 6.56 3.10
CA SER A 68 -8.21 5.12 2.93
C SER A 68 -8.61 4.45 4.24
N THR A 69 -8.09 4.89 5.40
CA THR A 69 -8.45 4.26 6.69
C THR A 69 -9.92 4.47 7.07
N PHE A 70 -10.50 5.66 6.82
CA PHE A 70 -11.91 5.91 7.10
C PHE A 70 -12.81 5.19 6.09
N ALA A 71 -12.50 5.27 4.80
CA ALA A 71 -13.21 4.59 3.74
C ALA A 71 -13.15 3.05 3.88
N ALA A 72 -11.98 2.49 4.18
CA ALA A 72 -11.79 1.05 4.43
C ALA A 72 -12.57 0.58 5.66
N LYS A 73 -12.58 1.37 6.75
CA LYS A 73 -13.38 1.06 7.94
C LYS A 73 -14.87 1.08 7.66
N GLN A 74 -15.33 2.01 6.82
CA GLN A 74 -16.73 2.10 6.42
C GLN A 74 -17.12 0.96 5.47
N GLN A 75 -16.31 0.69 4.44
CA GLN A 75 -16.53 -0.39 3.48
C GLN A 75 -16.47 -1.78 4.15
N ALA A 76 -15.56 -2.01 5.10
CA ALA A 76 -15.51 -3.24 5.87
C ALA A 76 -16.76 -3.42 6.76
N ARG A 77 -17.30 -2.33 7.31
CA ARG A 77 -18.57 -2.37 8.06
C ARG A 77 -19.76 -2.67 7.15
N ASP A 78 -19.79 -2.07 5.97
CA ASP A 78 -20.85 -2.26 4.97
C ASP A 78 -20.85 -3.68 4.38
N LEU A 79 -19.68 -4.32 4.31
CA LEU A 79 -19.50 -5.73 3.96
C LEU A 79 -19.80 -6.70 5.12
N GLY A 80 -20.24 -6.20 6.29
CA GLY A 80 -20.69 -7.03 7.42
C GLY A 80 -19.60 -7.48 8.39
N HIS A 81 -18.37 -6.96 8.30
CA HIS A 81 -17.31 -7.30 9.27
C HIS A 81 -17.61 -6.68 10.64
N LYS A 82 -18.06 -7.51 11.59
CA LYS A 82 -18.43 -7.15 12.98
C LYS A 82 -17.23 -6.89 13.91
N GLY A 83 -16.30 -6.03 13.50
CA GLY A 83 -15.32 -5.47 14.42
C GLY A 83 -14.21 -6.42 14.92
N HIS A 84 -14.07 -7.62 14.34
CA HIS A 84 -12.92 -8.47 14.58
C HIS A 84 -11.73 -8.08 13.69
N TYR A 85 -11.22 -6.85 13.87
CA TYR A 85 -10.02 -6.33 13.18
C TYR A 85 -8.73 -7.14 13.45
N LYS A 86 -8.79 -8.16 14.32
CA LYS A 86 -7.66 -9.02 14.69
C LYS A 86 -7.62 -10.35 13.92
N SER A 87 -8.69 -10.77 13.25
CA SER A 87 -8.80 -12.14 12.69
C SER A 87 -9.11 -12.22 11.20
N ASP A 88 -9.45 -11.11 10.53
CA ASP A 88 -9.62 -11.04 9.08
C ASP A 88 -8.54 -10.11 8.49
N PRO A 89 -7.87 -10.48 7.38
CA PRO A 89 -6.76 -9.70 6.84
C PRO A 89 -7.27 -8.42 6.18
N VAL A 90 -7.38 -7.35 6.97
CA VAL A 90 -7.67 -5.97 6.53
C VAL A 90 -6.60 -5.46 5.53
N ASP A 91 -5.42 -6.10 5.50
CA ASP A 91 -4.26 -5.71 4.69
C ASP A 91 -4.54 -5.78 3.18
N GLU A 92 -5.33 -6.75 2.70
CA GLU A 92 -5.60 -6.90 1.26
C GLU A 92 -6.57 -5.83 0.75
N ILE A 93 -7.62 -5.54 1.53
CA ILE A 93 -8.56 -4.45 1.26
C ILE A 93 -7.84 -3.10 1.32
N ALA A 94 -6.95 -2.90 2.30
CA ALA A 94 -6.16 -1.68 2.40
C ALA A 94 -5.26 -1.50 1.17
N ALA A 95 -4.56 -2.54 0.73
CA ALA A 95 -3.72 -2.51 -0.47
C ALA A 95 -4.54 -2.22 -1.73
N GLN A 96 -5.73 -2.80 -1.87
CA GLN A 96 -6.65 -2.51 -2.98
C GLN A 96 -7.04 -1.03 -2.99
N ILE A 97 -7.47 -0.48 -1.84
CA ILE A 97 -7.90 0.92 -1.74
C ILE A 97 -6.73 1.85 -2.05
N ILE A 98 -5.53 1.58 -1.53
CA ILE A 98 -4.31 2.35 -1.83
C ILE A 98 -4.05 2.42 -3.34
N LEU A 99 -4.11 1.28 -4.03
CA LEU A 99 -3.90 1.23 -5.47
C LEU A 99 -5.02 1.96 -6.22
N GLN A 100 -6.27 1.75 -5.82
CA GLN A 100 -7.43 2.39 -6.44
C GLN A 100 -7.33 3.92 -6.33
N THR A 101 -7.08 4.46 -5.14
CA THR A 101 -6.94 5.91 -4.93
C THR A 101 -5.80 6.47 -5.77
N TRP A 102 -4.67 5.76 -5.86
CA TRP A 102 -3.56 6.22 -6.69
C TRP A 102 -3.90 6.26 -8.18
N LEU A 103 -4.61 5.25 -8.70
CA LEU A 103 -5.07 5.23 -10.10
C LEU A 103 -6.10 6.34 -10.39
N GLU A 104 -6.98 6.65 -9.43
CA GLU A 104 -7.96 7.73 -9.53
C GLU A 104 -7.29 9.12 -9.55
N GLU A 105 -6.23 9.32 -8.76
CA GLU A 105 -5.43 10.57 -8.74
C GLU A 105 -4.48 10.70 -9.94
N ASN A 106 -4.16 9.58 -10.60
CA ASN A 106 -3.25 9.52 -11.74
C ASN A 106 -3.95 8.85 -12.93
N PRO A 107 -5.04 9.45 -13.47
CA PRO A 107 -5.75 8.89 -14.59
C PRO A 107 -4.79 8.73 -15.76
N LEU A 108 -4.84 7.57 -16.43
CA LEU A 108 -4.13 7.38 -17.69
C LEU A 108 -4.61 8.45 -18.65
N HIS A 109 -3.75 9.40 -18.99
CA HIS A 109 -3.94 10.19 -20.19
C HIS A 109 -3.77 9.22 -21.35
N SER A 110 -4.89 8.84 -21.96
CA SER A 110 -4.86 8.29 -23.30
C SER A 110 -4.34 9.40 -24.20
N ASP A 111 -3.05 9.32 -24.53
CA ASP A 111 -2.51 10.05 -25.67
C ASP A 111 -3.29 9.55 -26.91
N GLU A 112 -4.21 10.37 -27.42
CA GLU A 112 -4.80 10.22 -28.76
C GLU A 112 -3.79 10.65 -29.84
#